data_AF-A0A944NC07-F1
#
_entry.id   AF-A0A944NC07-F1
#
_cell.length_a   1.000
_cell.length_b   1.000
_cell.length_c   1.000
_cell.angle_alpha   90.00
_cell.angle_beta   90.00
_cell.angle_gamma   90.00
#
_symmetry.space_group_name_H-M   'P 1'
#
loop_
_entity.id
_entity.type
_entity.pdbx_description
1 polymer ?
#
loop_
_entity_poly.entity_id
_entity_poly.type
_entity_poly.pdbx_seq_one_letter_code
_entity_poly.pdbx_strand_id
1 'polypeptide(L)'
;MLVTIYGKNGEKYGEFPAPAPIRIGRIIDNIPSKDIPFKSDIDISKTLEELKTKFQVNAESILMLDDDEEFLTSSKFWLQKLGHYVEAYSNADQAFMQISNYPNRYHRILIDQNMPGINGASFAQSIEALSHNFKIYILTANVESVPSSFTQKYPVVKKPCNMINIVGAASKNHISRERTTNY
;
A
#
# COMPACT_ATOMS: atom_id res chain seq x y z
N MET A 1 -14.83 -8.99 -14.35
CA MET A 1 -13.52 -8.55 -14.87
C MET A 1 -12.53 -9.67 -14.58
N LEU A 2 -11.58 -9.92 -15.47
CA LEU A 2 -10.51 -10.90 -15.26
C LEU A 2 -9.20 -10.17 -14.98
N VAL A 3 -8.46 -10.65 -13.97
CA VAL A 3 -7.19 -10.08 -13.51
C VAL A 3 -6.10 -11.10 -13.76
N THR A 4 -5.10 -10.71 -14.54
CA THR A 4 -3.91 -11.53 -14.76
C THR A 4 -3.03 -11.46 -13.52
N ILE A 5 -2.73 -12.61 -12.93
CA ILE A 5 -1.83 -12.73 -11.80
C ILE A 5 -0.45 -13.14 -12.32
N TYR A 6 0.56 -12.35 -11.97
CA TYR A 6 1.93 -12.55 -12.40
C TYR A 6 2.80 -13.12 -11.29
N GLY A 7 3.75 -13.96 -11.67
CA GLY A 7 4.89 -14.32 -10.84
C GLY A 7 6.04 -13.32 -10.98
N LYS A 8 6.96 -13.34 -10.03
CA LYS A 8 8.15 -12.47 -9.99
C LYS A 8 9.07 -12.63 -11.20
N ASN A 9 9.09 -13.80 -11.85
CA ASN A 9 9.89 -14.00 -13.06
C ASN A 9 9.15 -13.52 -14.32
N GLY A 10 8.00 -12.87 -14.14
CA GLY A 10 7.17 -12.31 -15.19
C GLY A 10 6.22 -13.31 -15.82
N GLU A 11 6.23 -14.58 -15.39
CA GLU A 11 5.30 -15.62 -15.81
C GLU A 11 3.86 -15.27 -15.42
N LYS A 12 2.91 -15.81 -16.17
CA LYS A 12 1.48 -15.66 -15.85
C LYS A 12 1.03 -16.90 -15.10
N TYR A 13 0.56 -16.72 -13.86
CA TYR A 13 -0.11 -17.80 -13.11
C TYR A 13 -1.53 -18.05 -13.63
N GLY A 14 -2.17 -17.03 -14.22
CA GLY A 14 -3.48 -17.16 -14.86
C GLY A 14 -4.32 -15.90 -14.75
N GLU A 15 -5.55 -15.98 -15.26
CA GLU A 15 -6.56 -14.93 -15.13
C GLU A 15 -7.64 -15.34 -14.14
N PHE A 16 -7.94 -14.48 -13.17
CA PHE A 16 -8.87 -14.79 -12.09
C PHE A 16 -10.02 -13.76 -12.03
N PRO A 17 -11.25 -14.19 -11.68
CA PRO A 17 -12.37 -13.27 -11.51
C PRO A 17 -12.13 -12.22 -10.42
N ALA A 18 -12.32 -10.96 -10.78
CA ALA A 18 -12.36 -9.84 -9.85
C ALA A 18 -13.64 -9.03 -10.02
N PRO A 19 -14.58 -9.09 -9.07
CA PRO A 19 -15.67 -8.13 -9.02
C PRO A 19 -15.13 -6.76 -8.61
N ALA A 20 -15.74 -5.68 -9.09
CA ALA A 20 -15.42 -4.33 -8.64
C ALA A 20 -15.94 -4.10 -7.20
N PRO A 21 -15.21 -3.36 -6.34
CA PRO A 21 -13.85 -2.86 -6.54
C PRO A 21 -12.82 -4.02 -6.47
N ILE A 22 -11.75 -3.93 -7.27
CA ILE A 22 -10.75 -5.01 -7.37
C ILE A 22 -9.99 -5.13 -6.06
N ARG A 23 -10.08 -6.28 -5.39
CA ARG A 23 -9.37 -6.56 -4.14
C ARG A 23 -8.30 -7.61 -4.38
N ILE A 24 -7.13 -7.21 -4.86
CA ILE A 24 -6.05 -8.14 -5.18
C ILE A 24 -5.74 -9.10 -4.03
N GLY A 25 -5.71 -8.61 -2.78
CA GLY A 25 -5.43 -9.48 -1.63
C GLY A 25 -6.43 -10.63 -1.53
N ARG A 26 -7.72 -10.31 -1.67
CA ARG A 26 -8.78 -11.32 -1.67
C ARG A 26 -8.73 -12.23 -2.89
N ILE A 27 -8.34 -11.73 -4.07
CA ILE A 27 -8.17 -12.57 -5.26
C ILE A 27 -7.08 -13.59 -4.96
N ILE A 28 -5.88 -13.11 -4.62
CA ILE A 28 -4.70 -13.93 -4.28
C ILE A 28 -5.02 -14.95 -3.19
N ASP A 29 -5.75 -14.54 -2.16
CA ASP A 29 -6.06 -15.42 -1.04
C ASP A 29 -7.00 -16.58 -1.40
N ASN A 30 -7.80 -16.41 -2.45
CA ASN A 30 -8.74 -17.42 -2.94
C ASN A 30 -8.21 -18.20 -4.16
N ILE A 31 -6.99 -17.93 -4.63
CA ILE A 31 -6.38 -18.72 -5.70
C ILE A 31 -5.99 -20.09 -5.13
N PRO A 32 -6.40 -21.22 -5.75
CA PRO A 32 -5.99 -22.55 -5.31
C PRO A 32 -4.46 -22.70 -5.31
N SER A 33 -3.90 -23.34 -4.28
CA SER A 33 -2.43 -23.51 -4.17
C SER A 33 -1.81 -24.31 -5.32
N LYS A 34 -2.59 -25.14 -6.03
CA LYS A 34 -2.13 -25.83 -7.24
C LYS A 34 -1.84 -24.87 -8.41
N ASP A 35 -2.49 -23.71 -8.42
CA ASP A 35 -2.34 -22.68 -9.46
C ASP A 35 -1.24 -21.69 -9.05
N ILE A 36 -1.05 -21.46 -7.74
CA ILE A 36 0.06 -20.68 -7.17
C ILE A 36 0.64 -21.39 -5.93
N PRO A 37 1.75 -22.13 -6.08
CA PRO A 37 2.35 -22.88 -4.97
C PRO A 37 2.79 -22.00 -3.81
N PHE A 38 3.28 -20.79 -4.10
CA PHE A 38 3.79 -19.85 -3.11
C PHE A 38 3.23 -18.44 -3.35
N LYS A 39 2.37 -17.96 -2.44
CA LYS A 39 1.81 -16.59 -2.53
C LYS A 39 2.87 -15.50 -2.52
N SER A 40 4.03 -15.76 -1.90
CA SER A 40 5.18 -14.86 -1.88
C SER A 40 5.70 -14.57 -3.28
N ASP A 41 5.50 -15.48 -4.25
CA ASP A 41 6.06 -15.38 -5.60
C ASP A 41 5.21 -14.57 -6.57
N ILE A 42 4.07 -14.06 -6.08
CA ILE A 42 3.24 -13.17 -6.86
C ILE A 42 3.89 -11.78 -6.94
N ASP A 43 4.00 -11.29 -8.18
CA ASP A 43 4.35 -9.90 -8.49
C ASP A 43 3.11 -9.01 -8.39
N ILE A 44 2.89 -8.48 -7.20
CA ILE A 44 1.79 -7.54 -6.91
C ILE A 44 1.91 -6.28 -7.76
N SER A 45 3.13 -5.78 -7.98
CA SER A 45 3.36 -4.52 -8.69
C SER A 45 2.97 -4.64 -10.14
N LYS A 46 3.44 -5.69 -10.83
CA LYS A 46 3.07 -5.97 -12.21
C LYS A 46 1.57 -6.24 -12.37
N THR A 47 0.98 -6.98 -11.43
CA THR A 47 -0.48 -7.23 -11.42
C THR A 47 -1.28 -5.93 -11.33
N LEU A 48 -0.88 -5.00 -10.45
CA LEU A 48 -1.52 -3.70 -10.29
C LEU A 48 -1.32 -2.79 -11.51
N GLU A 49 -0.15 -2.83 -12.13
CA GLU A 49 0.17 -2.05 -13.33
C GLU A 49 -0.71 -2.44 -14.51
N GLU A 50 -0.92 -3.74 -14.75
CA GLU A 50 -1.85 -4.20 -15.79
C GLU A 50 -3.28 -3.72 -15.49
N LEU A 51 -3.73 -3.82 -14.25
CA LEU A 51 -5.07 -3.39 -13.87
C LEU A 51 -5.30 -1.91 -14.13
N LYS A 52 -4.34 -1.06 -13.73
CA LYS A 52 -4.35 0.38 -14.00
C LYS A 52 -4.45 0.64 -15.50
N THR A 53 -3.67 -0.09 -16.29
CA THR A 53 -3.62 0.08 -17.75
C THR A 53 -4.90 -0.40 -18.45
N LYS A 54 -5.39 -1.60 -18.09
CA LYS A 54 -6.49 -2.29 -18.75
C LYS A 54 -7.87 -1.78 -18.34
N PHE A 55 -8.00 -1.31 -17.09
CA PHE A 55 -9.29 -0.98 -16.49
C PHE A 55 -9.33 0.39 -15.81
N GLN A 56 -8.27 1.21 -15.91
CA GLN A 56 -8.18 2.55 -15.31
C GLN A 56 -8.55 2.58 -13.82
N VAL A 57 -8.22 1.51 -13.10
CA VAL A 57 -8.50 1.42 -11.66
C VAL A 57 -7.40 2.07 -10.83
N ASN A 58 -7.77 2.69 -9.71
CA ASN A 58 -6.83 3.34 -8.79
C ASN A 58 -6.37 2.39 -7.66
N ALA A 59 -6.02 1.15 -8.01
CA ALA A 59 -5.55 0.17 -7.03
C ALA A 59 -4.06 0.37 -6.71
N GLU A 60 -3.66 0.13 -5.45
CA GLU A 60 -2.27 0.28 -5.01
C GLU A 60 -1.89 -0.82 -4.04
N SER A 61 -0.59 -1.07 -3.92
CA SER A 61 0.00 -1.94 -2.91
C SER A 61 0.50 -1.09 -1.75
N ILE A 62 -0.01 -1.33 -0.56
CA ILE A 62 0.23 -0.54 0.64
C ILE A 62 0.78 -1.46 1.72
N LEU A 63 1.88 -1.04 2.36
CA LEU A 63 2.35 -1.65 3.61
C LEU A 63 2.00 -0.73 4.77
N MET A 64 1.52 -1.31 5.88
CA MET A 64 1.26 -0.61 7.13
C MET A 64 2.14 -1.16 8.24
N LEU A 65 2.70 -0.28 9.07
CA LEU A 65 3.47 -0.60 10.26
C LEU A 65 2.96 0.22 11.44
N ASP A 66 2.44 -0.46 12.46
CA ASP A 66 1.81 0.14 13.65
C ASP A 66 1.74 -0.92 14.76
N ASP A 67 2.10 -0.60 16.00
CA ASP A 67 1.98 -1.57 17.11
C ASP A 67 0.53 -1.78 17.58
N ASP A 68 -0.39 -0.90 17.16
CA ASP A 68 -1.82 -1.05 17.39
C ASP A 68 -2.45 -2.03 16.36
N GLU A 69 -2.60 -3.29 16.77
CA GLU A 69 -3.20 -4.34 15.93
C GLU A 69 -4.67 -4.09 15.56
N GLU A 70 -5.44 -3.41 16.42
CA GLU A 70 -6.83 -3.05 16.14
C GLU A 70 -6.89 -2.01 15.03
N PHE A 71 -6.04 -0.98 15.12
CA PHE A 71 -5.89 0.02 14.08
C PHE A 71 -5.44 -0.61 12.76
N LEU A 72 -4.44 -1.50 12.77
CA LEU A 72 -3.99 -2.23 11.58
C LEU A 72 -5.13 -3.03 10.95
N THR A 73 -5.87 -3.80 11.75
CA THR A 73 -6.95 -4.66 11.27
C THR A 73 -8.07 -3.85 10.63
N SER A 74 -8.51 -2.79 11.30
CA SER A 74 -9.56 -1.90 10.79
C SER A 74 -9.11 -1.15 9.54
N SER A 75 -7.90 -0.57 9.55
CA SER A 75 -7.36 0.19 8.42
C SER A 75 -7.14 -0.69 7.19
N LYS A 76 -6.57 -1.89 7.38
CA LYS A 76 -6.40 -2.89 6.33
C LYS A 76 -7.75 -3.25 5.70
N PHE A 77 -8.77 -3.52 6.52
CA PHE A 77 -10.11 -3.82 6.02
C PHE A 77 -10.65 -2.70 5.13
N TRP A 78 -10.60 -1.45 5.58
CA TRP A 78 -11.13 -0.32 4.81
C TRP A 78 -10.34 -0.04 3.53
N LEU A 79 -9.01 -0.09 3.56
CA LEU A 79 -8.18 0.09 2.37
C LEU A 79 -8.40 -1.04 1.35
N GLN A 80 -8.56 -2.29 1.81
CA GLN A 80 -8.96 -3.38 0.93
C GLN A 80 -10.38 -3.20 0.38
N LYS A 81 -11.31 -2.65 1.18
CA LYS A 81 -12.67 -2.31 0.71
C LYS A 81 -12.64 -1.29 -0.43
N LEU A 82 -11.70 -0.34 -0.39
CA LEU A 82 -11.45 0.67 -1.42
C LEU A 82 -10.72 0.13 -2.67
N GLY A 83 -10.26 -1.12 -2.66
CA GLY A 83 -9.66 -1.78 -3.82
C GLY A 83 -8.13 -1.83 -3.82
N HIS A 84 -7.50 -1.59 -2.67
CA HIS A 84 -6.04 -1.72 -2.53
C HIS A 84 -5.62 -3.14 -2.12
N TYR A 85 -4.38 -3.47 -2.43
CA TYR A 85 -3.65 -4.55 -1.78
C TYR A 85 -2.99 -4.00 -0.52
N VAL A 86 -3.16 -4.67 0.61
CA VAL A 86 -2.67 -4.17 1.90
C VAL A 86 -2.06 -5.30 2.70
N GLU A 87 -0.79 -5.12 3.07
CA GLU A 87 -0.08 -5.90 4.09
C GLU A 87 0.09 -5.01 5.33
N ALA A 88 0.00 -5.61 6.52
CA ALA A 88 0.01 -4.90 7.79
C ALA A 88 0.89 -5.68 8.78
N TYR A 89 1.75 -4.96 9.50
CA TYR A 89 2.75 -5.51 10.40
C TYR A 89 2.75 -4.75 11.72
N SER A 90 2.69 -5.47 12.84
CA SER A 90 2.89 -4.90 14.19
C SER A 90 4.34 -4.98 14.66
N ASN A 91 5.19 -5.66 13.89
CA ASN A 91 6.61 -5.80 14.17
C ASN A 91 7.45 -5.19 13.03
N ALA A 92 8.33 -4.26 13.40
CA ALA A 92 9.14 -3.54 12.43
C ALA A 92 10.19 -4.43 11.74
N ASP A 93 10.75 -5.43 12.42
CA ASP A 93 11.74 -6.33 11.79
C ASP A 93 11.09 -7.14 10.66
N GLN A 94 9.87 -7.63 10.90
CA GLN A 94 9.08 -8.30 9.87
C GLN A 94 8.76 -7.36 8.70
N ALA A 95 8.36 -6.12 8.99
CA ALA A 95 8.10 -5.12 7.96
C ALA A 95 9.38 -4.81 7.15
N PHE A 96 10.52 -4.62 7.84
CA PHE A 96 11.81 -4.33 7.22
C PHE A 96 12.28 -5.48 6.33
N MET A 97 12.20 -6.72 6.81
CA MET A 97 12.52 -7.91 6.02
C MET A 97 11.65 -7.98 4.77
N GLN A 98 10.35 -7.73 4.91
CA GLN A 98 9.43 -7.78 3.78
C GLN A 98 9.76 -6.70 2.73
N ILE A 99 10.01 -5.46 3.16
CA ILE A 99 10.39 -4.36 2.26
C ILE A 99 11.74 -4.65 1.60
N SER A 100 12.72 -5.14 2.36
CA SER A 100 14.06 -5.44 1.85
C SER A 100 14.06 -6.56 0.82
N ASN A 101 13.24 -7.60 1.05
CA ASN A 101 13.10 -8.70 0.09
C ASN A 101 12.34 -8.25 -1.17
N TYR A 102 11.44 -7.27 -1.04
CA TYR A 102 10.54 -6.84 -2.11
C TYR A 102 10.44 -5.32 -2.25
N PRO A 103 11.55 -4.61 -2.53
CA PRO A 103 11.62 -3.15 -2.39
C PRO A 103 10.79 -2.40 -3.45
N ASN A 104 10.39 -3.08 -4.54
CA ASN A 104 9.53 -2.51 -5.59
C ASN A 104 8.07 -3.00 -5.51
N ARG A 105 7.67 -3.74 -4.46
CA ARG A 105 6.32 -4.32 -4.30
C ARG A 105 5.28 -3.31 -3.86
N TYR A 106 5.70 -2.26 -3.16
CA TYR A 106 4.80 -1.30 -2.54
C TYR A 106 4.78 0.02 -3.31
N HIS A 107 3.61 0.63 -3.36
CA HIS A 107 3.42 2.00 -3.84
C HIS A 107 3.46 2.98 -2.67
N ARG A 108 2.98 2.56 -1.50
CA ARG A 108 2.99 3.37 -0.26
C ARG A 108 3.38 2.54 0.94
N ILE A 109 4.01 3.20 1.90
CA ILE A 109 4.31 2.66 3.22
C ILE A 109 3.77 3.65 4.25
N LEU A 110 2.91 3.18 5.14
CA LEU A 110 2.31 3.95 6.22
C LEU A 110 2.94 3.47 7.53
N ILE A 111 3.59 4.37 8.27
CA ILE A 111 4.38 4.03 9.46
C ILE A 111 3.89 4.85 10.63
N ASP A 112 3.53 4.22 11.74
CA ASP A 112 3.30 4.94 12.99
C ASP A 112 4.60 5.55 13.54
N GLN A 113 4.51 6.79 14.02
CA GLN A 113 5.65 7.51 14.55
C GLN A 113 6.18 6.91 15.86
N ASN A 114 5.29 6.43 16.72
CA ASN A 114 5.55 6.11 18.13
C ASN A 114 5.25 4.64 18.40
N MET A 115 6.14 3.75 17.96
CA MET A 115 6.10 2.33 18.34
C MET A 115 7.08 2.05 19.49
N PRO A 116 6.78 1.08 20.37
CA PRO A 116 7.71 0.63 21.40
C PRO A 116 9.07 0.23 20.81
N GLY A 117 10.13 0.92 21.26
CA GLY A 117 11.51 0.64 20.87
C GLY A 117 11.91 1.11 19.47
N ILE A 118 10.99 1.64 18.64
CA ILE A 118 11.28 2.02 17.26
C ILE A 118 10.61 3.36 16.92
N ASN A 119 11.43 4.33 16.53
CA ASN A 119 10.95 5.60 16.00
C ASN A 119 10.59 5.43 14.52
N GLY A 120 9.33 5.68 14.16
CA GLY A 120 8.83 5.50 12.79
C GLY A 120 9.59 6.30 11.74
N ALA A 121 10.09 7.48 12.10
CA ALA A 121 10.86 8.32 11.19
C ALA A 121 12.29 7.80 10.95
N SER A 122 12.91 7.21 11.98
CA SER A 122 14.18 6.49 11.83
C SER A 122 14.00 5.21 10.99
N PHE A 123 12.88 4.50 11.18
CA PHE A 123 12.52 3.36 10.32
C PHE A 123 12.31 3.80 8.87
N ALA A 124 11.64 4.93 8.63
CA ALA A 124 11.46 5.49 7.29
C ALA A 124 12.80 5.76 6.59
N GLN A 125 13.78 6.31 7.31
CA GLN A 125 15.13 6.53 6.78
C GLN A 125 15.84 5.23 6.41
N SER A 126 15.70 4.17 7.22
CA SER A 126 16.39 2.90 6.95
C SER A 126 15.86 2.21 5.69
N ILE A 127 14.55 2.28 5.44
CA ILE A 127 13.94 1.65 4.26
C ILE A 127 14.06 2.48 2.99
N GLU A 128 14.20 3.80 3.09
CA GLU A 128 14.31 4.68 1.92
C GLU A 128 15.55 4.38 1.08
N ALA A 129 16.62 3.85 1.69
CA ALA A 129 17.81 3.39 0.97
C ALA A 129 17.56 2.15 0.09
N LEU A 130 16.44 1.44 0.26
CA LEU A 130 16.16 0.17 -0.42
C LEU A 130 15.50 0.38 -1.80
N SER A 131 14.68 1.43 -1.97
CA SER A 131 14.07 1.79 -3.26
C SER A 131 13.48 3.20 -3.22
N HIS A 132 13.41 3.83 -4.41
CA HIS A 132 12.85 5.16 -4.60
C HIS A 132 11.39 5.14 -5.13
N ASN A 133 10.79 3.96 -5.30
CA ASN A 133 9.51 3.83 -6.00
C ASN A 133 8.28 3.92 -5.09
N PHE A 134 8.43 3.73 -3.77
CA PHE A 134 7.33 3.86 -2.81
C PHE A 134 7.31 5.23 -2.12
N LYS A 135 6.12 5.70 -1.77
CA LYS A 135 5.92 6.91 -0.96
C LYS A 135 5.74 6.55 0.51
N ILE A 136 6.52 7.18 1.39
CA ILE A 136 6.42 6.97 2.84
C ILE A 136 5.49 8.02 3.45
N TYR A 137 4.62 7.61 4.37
CA TYR A 137 3.77 8.48 5.18
C TYR A 137 3.97 8.15 6.66
N ILE A 138 4.14 9.19 7.48
CA ILE A 138 4.20 9.06 8.92
C ILE A 138 2.82 9.30 9.51
N LEU A 139 2.31 8.35 10.29
CA LEU A 139 1.07 8.46 11.04
C LEU A 139 1.40 8.83 12.48
N THR A 140 0.67 9.77 13.09
CA THR A 140 0.92 10.16 14.48
C THR A 140 -0.32 10.74 15.15
N ALA A 141 -0.50 10.50 16.44
CA ALA A 141 -1.53 11.19 17.23
C ALA A 141 -1.16 12.67 17.49
N ASN A 142 0.14 13.00 17.51
CA ASN A 142 0.64 14.34 17.78
C ASN A 142 1.66 14.77 16.72
N VAL A 143 1.24 15.61 15.77
CA VAL A 143 2.11 16.13 14.71
C VAL A 143 3.27 16.94 15.26
N GLU A 144 3.09 17.65 16.37
CA GLU A 144 4.13 18.46 17.01
C GLU A 144 5.25 17.61 17.62
N SER A 145 4.98 16.33 17.90
CA SER A 145 6.01 15.39 18.39
C SER A 145 6.94 14.89 17.30
N VAL A 146 6.61 15.10 16.01
CA VAL A 146 7.46 14.69 14.88
C VAL A 146 8.52 15.77 14.66
N PRO A 147 9.83 15.44 14.70
CA PRO A 147 10.86 16.43 14.47
C PRO A 147 10.73 17.09 13.10
N SER A 148 11.00 18.40 13.02
CA SER A 148 10.84 19.20 11.80
C SER A 148 11.65 18.69 10.61
N SER A 149 12.83 18.10 10.87
CA SER A 149 13.65 17.43 9.85
C SER A 149 12.90 16.30 9.12
N PHE A 150 11.96 15.65 9.80
CA PHE A 150 11.14 14.58 9.24
C PHE A 150 9.86 15.11 8.61
N THR A 151 9.20 16.11 9.20
CA THR A 151 7.99 16.70 8.61
C THR A 151 8.26 17.42 7.28
N GLN A 152 9.48 17.91 7.08
CA GLN A 152 9.93 18.47 5.80
C GLN A 152 10.16 17.41 4.72
N LYS A 153 10.45 16.16 5.13
CA LYS A 153 10.85 15.08 4.24
C LYS A 153 9.69 14.12 3.92
N TYR A 154 8.88 13.80 4.93
CA TYR A 154 7.81 12.83 4.84
C TYR A 154 6.46 13.51 5.09
N PRO A 155 5.44 13.24 4.27
CA PRO A 155 4.06 13.61 4.59
C PRO A 155 3.64 13.02 5.95
N VAL A 156 3.16 13.88 6.84
CA VAL A 156 2.67 13.48 8.17
C VAL A 156 1.15 13.55 8.20
N VAL A 157 0.52 12.50 8.70
CA VAL A 157 -0.93 12.35 8.82
C VAL A 157 -1.31 12.22 10.28
N LYS A 158 -2.17 13.12 10.76
CA LYS A 158 -2.68 13.10 12.14
C LYS A 158 -3.75 12.01 12.32
N LYS A 159 -3.60 11.18 13.36
CA LYS A 159 -4.61 10.24 13.85
C LYS A 159 -5.65 10.95 14.74
N PRO A 160 -6.93 10.55 14.75
CA PRO A 160 -7.53 9.57 13.85
C PRO A 160 -7.59 10.11 12.41
N CYS A 161 -7.25 9.27 11.45
CA CYS A 161 -7.23 9.63 10.04
C CYS A 161 -8.23 8.81 9.25
N ASN A 162 -8.88 9.45 8.28
CA ASN A 162 -9.73 8.74 7.33
C ASN A 162 -8.84 8.06 6.27
N MET A 163 -8.96 6.74 6.11
CA MET A 163 -8.20 5.98 5.12
C MET A 163 -8.45 6.46 3.68
N ILE A 164 -9.63 7.01 3.40
CA ILE A 164 -9.95 7.68 2.13
C ILE A 164 -9.05 8.90 1.93
N ASN A 165 -8.69 9.63 2.98
CA ASN A 165 -7.79 10.79 2.87
C ASN A 165 -6.34 10.37 2.70
N ILE A 166 -5.89 9.26 3.27
CA ILE A 166 -4.50 8.77 3.10
C ILE A 166 -4.25 8.36 1.65
N VAL A 167 -5.20 7.65 1.05
CA VAL A 167 -5.13 7.29 -0.38
C VAL A 167 -5.48 8.50 -1.26
N GLY A 168 -6.52 9.24 -0.88
CA GLY A 168 -7.09 10.35 -1.64
C GLY A 168 -6.23 11.62 -1.67
N ALA A 169 -5.39 11.88 -0.66
CA ALA A 169 -4.42 12.97 -0.67
C ALA A 169 -3.36 12.80 -1.77
N ALA A 170 -3.18 11.59 -2.29
CA ALA A 170 -2.40 11.34 -3.50
C ALA A 170 -3.22 11.31 -4.79
N SER A 171 -4.56 11.21 -4.69
CA SER A 171 -5.50 11.23 -5.81
C SER A 171 -5.93 12.64 -6.23
N LYS A 172 -5.69 13.68 -5.40
CA LYS A 172 -6.06 15.07 -5.73
C LYS A 172 -5.36 15.69 -6.95
N ASN A 173 -4.42 14.97 -7.59
CA ASN A 173 -3.90 15.33 -8.92
C ASN A 173 -4.59 14.60 -10.10
N HIS A 174 -5.68 13.86 -9.87
CA HIS A 174 -6.38 13.08 -10.90
C HIS A 174 -7.91 13.20 -10.86
N ILE A 175 -8.44 14.38 -10.53
CA ILE A 175 -9.67 14.83 -11.19
C ILE A 175 -9.22 15.60 -12.43
N SER A 176 -8.88 14.86 -13.48
CA SER A 176 -8.82 15.41 -14.82
C SER A 176 -10.16 16.05 -15.14
N ARG A 177 -10.16 17.38 -15.26
CA ARG A 177 -11.03 18.19 -16.13
C ARG A 177 -12.24 17.43 -16.70
N GLU A 178 -13.39 17.53 -16.05
CA GLU A 178 -14.59 17.72 -16.85
C GLU A 178 -14.59 19.19 -17.27
N ARG A 179 -14.28 19.39 -18.55
CA ARG A 179 -14.70 20.57 -19.28
C ARG A 179 -16.21 20.67 -19.15
N THR A 180 -16.68 21.71 -18.50
CA THR A 180 -17.92 22.38 -18.89
C THR A 180 -17.57 23.79 -19.30
N THR A 181 -17.03 23.89 -20.52
CA THR A 181 -17.34 25.02 -21.39
C THR A 181 -18.70 24.78 -22.01
N ASN A 182 -19.44 25.89 -22.17
CA ASN A 182 -20.61 26.11 -23.04
C ASN A 182 -21.97 25.86 -22.36
N TYR A 183 -22.91 26.81 -22.31
CA TYR A 183 -23.09 28.14 -22.93
C TYR A 183 -23.73 29.10 -21.93
#